data_AF-A0A1E4AY49-F1
#
_entry.id   AF-A0A1E4AY49-F1
#
_cell.length_a   1.000
_cell.length_b   1.000
_cell.length_c   1.000
_cell.angle_alpha   90.00
_cell.angle_beta   90.00
_cell.angle_gamma   90.00
#
_symmetry.space_group_name_H-M   'P 1'
#
loop_
_entity.id
_entity.type
_entity.pdbx_description
1 polymer ?
#
loop_
_entity_poly.entity_id
_entity_poly.type
_entity_poly.pdbx_seq_one_letter_code
_entity_poly.pdbx_strand_id
1 'polypeptide(L)' 'MAEEKKRKTSVAEFVNQVRTEAGKIVWPTREETVRTAIFVFIFMVILSLFFLAIDSAFGAVVRGAIGLLQ' A
#
# COMPACT_ATOMS: atom_id res chain seq x y z
N MET A 1 31.25 8.27 47.54
CA MET A 1 29.80 8.57 47.42
C MET A 1 29.60 9.48 46.21
N ALA A 2 29.42 8.90 45.02
CA ALA A 2 28.84 9.58 43.86
C ALA A 2 28.45 8.49 42.86
N GLU A 3 27.38 7.79 43.23
CA GLU A 3 26.29 7.32 42.37
C GLU A 3 26.62 7.02 40.90
N GLU A 4 26.84 5.73 40.66
CA GLU A 4 26.28 4.94 39.57
C GLU A 4 25.19 5.64 38.72
N LYS A 5 25.58 6.33 37.64
CA LYS A 5 24.63 6.83 36.64
C LYS A 5 24.14 5.66 35.77
N LYS A 6 23.13 4.98 36.30
CA LYS A 6 22.29 3.93 35.70
C LYS A 6 22.20 4.00 34.17
N ARG A 7 22.64 2.92 33.52
CA ARG A 7 22.39 2.54 32.12
C ARG A 7 20.97 2.92 31.69
N LYS A 8 20.84 3.89 30.79
CA LYS A 8 19.78 3.93 29.79
C LYS A 8 20.50 3.76 28.48
N THR A 9 20.06 2.83 27.63
CA THR A 9 20.49 2.78 26.23
C THR A 9 20.48 4.21 25.70
N SER A 10 21.66 4.74 25.45
CA SER A 10 21.80 6.11 24.97
C SER A 10 21.05 6.19 23.64
N VAL A 11 20.31 7.27 23.36
CA VAL A 11 19.64 7.46 22.07
C VAL A 11 20.66 7.29 20.92
N ALA A 12 21.92 7.64 21.16
CA ALA A 12 23.01 7.41 20.21
C ALA A 12 23.33 5.92 19.98
N GLU A 13 23.25 5.07 21.01
CA GLU A 13 23.44 3.62 20.91
C GLU A 13 22.28 2.95 20.16
N PHE A 14 21.05 3.43 20.38
CA PHE A 14 19.87 2.98 19.65
C PHE A 14 19.94 3.30 18.15
N VAL A 15 20.37 4.51 17.77
CA VAL A 15 20.56 4.87 16.35
C VAL A 15 21.60 3.98 15.68
N ASN A 16 22.69 3.65 16.39
CA ASN A 16 23.70 2.72 15.90
C ASN A 16 23.13 1.31 15.69
N GLN A 17 22.33 0.81 16.65
CA GLN A 17 21.61 -0.47 16.50
C GLN A 17 20.65 -0.46 15.31
N VAL A 18 19.83 0.58 15.15
CA VAL A 18 18.89 0.70 14.02
C VAL A 18 19.63 0.73 12.69
N ARG A 19 20.78 1.41 12.60
CA ARG A 19 21.60 1.40 11.38
C ARG A 19 22.15 0.00 11.08
N THR A 20 22.60 -0.72 12.09
CA THR A 20 23.08 -2.11 11.95
C THR A 20 21.97 -3.06 11.50
N GLU A 21 20.75 -2.93 12.04
CA GLU A 21 19.61 -3.75 11.64
C GLU A 21 19.02 -3.32 10.27
N ALA A 22 19.01 -2.02 9.98
CA ALA A 22 18.56 -1.51 8.68
C ALA A 22 19.45 -1.99 7.53
N GLY A 23 20.74 -2.25 7.79
CA GLY A 23 21.64 -2.86 6.82
C GLY A 23 21.30 -4.30 6.44
N LYS A 24 20.48 -5.01 7.25
CA LYS A 24 19.97 -6.35 6.94
C LYS A 24 18.75 -6.33 6.02
N ILE A 25 18.19 -5.15 5.73
CA ILE A 25 17.03 -4.99 4.86
C ILE A 25 17.48 -5.21 3.42
N VAL A 26 17.04 -6.32 2.83
CA VAL A 26 17.21 -6.58 1.41
C VAL A 26 16.09 -5.86 0.67
N TRP A 27 16.43 -4.71 0.07
CA TRP A 27 15.49 -3.98 -0.75
C TRP A 27 15.30 -4.68 -2.09
N PRO A 28 14.06 -4.73 -2.60
CA PRO A 28 13.77 -5.36 -3.88
C PRO A 28 14.50 -4.62 -4.99
N THR A 29 14.94 -5.39 -5.99
CA THR A 29 15.50 -4.85 -7.22
C THR A 29 14.41 -4.10 -8.00
N ARG A 30 14.84 -3.22 -8.91
CA ARG A 30 13.92 -2.49 -9.79
C ARG A 30 13.07 -3.44 -10.63
N GLU A 31 13.64 -4.58 -11.03
CA GLU A 31 12.94 -5.60 -11.82
C GLU A 31 11.83 -6.29 -11.03
N GLU A 32 12.07 -6.65 -9.78
CA GLU A 32 11.06 -7.24 -8.89
C GLU A 32 9.93 -6.24 -8.61
N THR A 33 10.29 -4.97 -8.41
CA THR A 33 9.33 -3.88 -8.18
C THR A 33 8.43 -3.69 -9.40
N VAL A 34 9.02 -3.60 -10.61
CA VAL A 34 8.27 -3.43 -11.86
C VAL A 34 7.41 -4.65 -12.15
N ARG A 35 7.93 -5.86 -11.93
CA ARG A 35 7.15 -7.09 -12.11
C ARG A 35 5.92 -7.09 -11.21
N THR A 36 6.09 -6.79 -9.93
CA THR A 36 4.99 -6.71 -8.97
C THR A 36 3.98 -5.62 -9.36
N ALA A 37 4.47 -4.45 -9.80
CA ALA A 37 3.63 -3.36 -10.26
C ALA A 37 2.78 -3.74 -11.49
N ILE A 38 3.34 -4.50 -12.45
CA ILE A 38 2.61 -4.99 -13.63
C ILE A 38 1.46 -5.90 -13.19
N PHE A 39 1.70 -6.84 -12.27
CA PHE A 39 0.63 -7.69 -11.75
C PHE A 39 -0.49 -6.87 -11.11
N VAL A 40 -0.16 -5.93 -10.22
CA VAL A 40 -1.14 -5.04 -9.58
C VAL A 40 -1.90 -4.21 -10.61
N PHE A 41 -1.21 -3.68 -11.62
CA PHE A 41 -1.80 -2.89 -12.70
C PHE A 41 -2.82 -3.71 -13.49
N ILE A 42 -2.52 -4.97 -13.83
CA ILE A 42 -3.45 -5.87 -14.52
C ILE A 42 -4.72 -6.07 -13.69
N PHE A 43 -4.58 -6.39 -12.39
CA PHE A 43 -5.74 -6.53 -11.51
C PHE A 43 -6.55 -5.24 -11.40
N MET A 44 -5.89 -4.09 -11.32
CA MET A 44 -6.54 -2.78 -11.29
C MET A 44 -7.35 -2.53 -12.57
N VAL A 45 -6.80 -2.86 -13.74
CA VAL A 45 -7.49 -2.70 -15.03
C VAL A 45 -8.70 -3.62 -15.13
N ILE A 46 -8.58 -4.88 -14.69
CA ILE A 46 -9.71 -5.81 -14.69
C ILE A 46 -10.84 -5.29 -13.80
N LEU A 47 -10.52 -4.88 -12.57
CA LEU A 47 -11.50 -4.35 -11.64
C LEU A 47 -12.13 -3.05 -12.14
N SER A 48 -11.35 -2.14 -12.74
CA SER A 48 -11.89 -0.87 -13.24
C SER A 48 -12.86 -1.08 -14.40
N LEU A 49 -12.58 -2.00 -15.32
CA LEU A 49 -13.49 -2.36 -16.41
C LEU A 49 -14.76 -3.02 -15.87
N PHE A 50 -14.64 -3.90 -14.87
CA PHE A 50 -15.78 -4.55 -14.24
C PHE A 50 -16.72 -3.52 -13.56
N PHE A 51 -16.16 -2.61 -12.77
CA PHE A 51 -16.96 -1.55 -12.15
C PHE A 51 -17.62 -0.65 -13.18
N LEU A 52 -16.88 -0.22 -14.21
CA LEU A 52 -17.44 0.60 -15.29
C LEU A 52 -18.62 -0.09 -16.00
N ALA A 53 -18.52 -1.39 -16.25
CA ALA A 53 -19.61 -2.18 -16.84
C ALA A 53 -20.84 -2.21 -15.92
N ILE A 54 -20.65 -2.42 -14.61
CA ILE A 54 -21.75 -2.42 -13.65
C ILE A 54 -22.39 -1.04 -13.54
N ASP A 55 -21.58 0.02 -13.38
CA ASP A 55 -22.08 1.38 -13.22
C ASP A 55 -22.90 1.83 -14.44
N SER A 56 -22.42 1.50 -15.65
CA SER A 56 -23.13 1.80 -16.89
C SER A 56 -24.44 1.02 -17.01
N ALA A 57 -24.43 -0.27 -16.70
CA ALA A 57 -25.63 -1.13 -16.72
C ALA A 57 -26.66 -0.66 -15.68
N PHE A 58 -26.23 -0.43 -14.45
CA PHE A 58 -27.09 0.02 -13.37
C PHE A 58 -27.67 1.41 -13.67
N GLY A 59 -26.86 2.32 -14.22
CA GLY A 59 -27.32 3.62 -14.68
C GLY A 59 -28.37 3.52 -15.79
N ALA A 60 -28.23 2.58 -16.72
CA ALA A 60 -29.25 2.35 -17.76
C ALA A 60 -30.55 1.80 -17.17
N VAL A 61 -30.47 0.85 -16.24
CA VAL A 61 -31.63 0.31 -15.52
C VAL A 61 -32.37 1.39 -14.75
N VAL A 62 -31.65 2.22 -13.98
CA VAL A 62 -32.24 3.32 -13.20
C VAL A 62 -32.92 4.35 -14.12
N ARG A 63 -32.28 4.73 -15.22
CA ARG A 63 -32.90 5.63 -16.21
C ARG A 63 -34.18 5.05 -16.81
N GLY A 64 -34.18 3.75 -17.13
CA GLY A 64 -35.36 3.05 -17.62
C GLY A 64 -36.49 3.01 -16.57
N ALA A 65 -36.15 2.75 -15.31
CA ALA A 65 -37.12 2.73 -14.21
C ALA A 65 -37.75 4.10 -13.94
N ILE A 66 -36.95 5.18 -13.95
CA ILE A 66 -37.44 6.55 -13.80
C ILE A 66 -38.34 6.93 -14.98
N GLY A 67 -37.96 6.56 -16.21
CA GLY A 67 -38.77 6.83 -17.41
C GLY A 67 -40.11 6.08 -17.46
N LEU A 68 -40.25 4.98 -16.72
CA LEU A 68 -41.53 4.26 -16.54
C LEU A 68 -42.44 4.91 -15.48
N LEU A 69 -41.88 5.76 -14.62
CA LEU A 69 -42.56 6.40 -13.49
C LEU A 69 -43.01 7.84 -13.78
N GLN A 70 -42.50 8.46 -14.86
CA GLN A 70 -42.96 9.73 -15.42
C GLN A 70 -44.03 9.51 -16.50
#